data_AF-A0A3P1BIP2-F1
#
_entry.id   AF-A0A3P1BIP2-F1
#
_cell.length_a   1.000
_cell.length_b   1.000
_cell.length_c   1.000
_cell.angle_alpha   90.00
_cell.angle_beta   90.00
_cell.angle_gamma   90.00
#
_symmetry.space_group_name_H-M   'P 1'
#
loop_
_entity.id
_entity.type
_entity.pdbx_description
1 polymer ?
#
loop_
_entity_poly.entity_id
_entity_poly.type
_entity_poly.pdbx_seq_one_letter_code
_entity_poly.pdbx_strand_id
1 'polypeptide(L)'
;MMFPFIILALVGAFLVLLGWIIWKFKIARAIAGYDETKIIDPDGFARWNGKCLMGSGIVSWLFGAISLLFQSKNSETILFLLFMFLMMTTAAVTVAGSQRYHK
;
A
#
# COMPACT_ATOMS: atom_id res chain seq x y z
N MET A 1 23.63 -1.90 -7.27
CA MET A 1 23.44 -0.51 -6.80
C MET A 1 22.47 -0.52 -5.61
N MET A 2 22.88 -0.06 -4.41
CA MET A 2 22.06 -0.13 -3.17
C MET A 2 20.97 0.96 -3.06
N PHE A 3 21.04 1.98 -3.90
CA PHE A 3 20.19 3.17 -3.81
C PHE A 3 18.67 2.89 -4.00
N PRO A 4 18.23 2.07 -4.98
CA PRO A 4 16.81 1.76 -5.16
C PRO A 4 16.21 1.00 -3.97
N PHE A 5 16.99 0.10 -3.38
CA PHE A 5 16.59 -0.65 -2.19
C PHE A 5 16.30 0.28 -1.00
N ILE A 6 17.20 1.21 -0.71
CA ILE A 6 17.05 2.13 0.43
C ILE A 6 15.77 2.95 0.30
N ILE A 7 15.49 3.47 -0.91
CA ILE A 7 14.27 4.24 -1.17
C ILE A 7 13.03 3.36 -0.98
N LEU A 8 12.97 2.19 -1.61
CA LEU A 8 11.82 1.29 -1.51
C LEU A 8 11.60 0.80 -0.08
N ALA A 9 12.67 0.55 0.66
CA ALA A 9 12.59 0.13 2.05
C ALA A 9 12.05 1.25 2.95
N LEU A 10 12.52 2.49 2.78
CA LEU A 10 12.04 3.65 3.54
C LEU A 10 10.57 3.96 3.22
N VAL A 11 10.21 3.97 1.93
CA VAL A 11 8.82 4.18 1.50
C VAL A 11 7.93 3.06 2.02
N GLY A 12 8.37 1.80 1.89
CA GLY A 12 7.64 0.64 2.41
C GLY A 12 7.39 0.73 3.91
N ALA A 13 8.43 1.04 4.70
CA ALA A 13 8.32 1.22 6.14
C ALA A 13 7.38 2.37 6.52
N PHE A 14 7.46 3.49 5.80
CA PHE A 14 6.57 4.63 6.00
C PHE A 14 5.10 4.28 5.71
N LEU A 15 4.82 3.57 4.61
CA LEU A 15 3.47 3.12 4.27
C LEU A 15 2.92 2.12 5.29
N VAL A 16 3.75 1.19 5.78
CA VAL A 16 3.36 0.28 6.86
C VAL A 16 3.01 1.05 8.12
N LEU A 17 3.82 2.02 8.51
CA LEU A 17 3.58 2.84 9.70
C LEU A 17 2.29 3.65 9.57
N LEU A 18 2.06 4.31 8.44
CA LEU A 18 0.81 5.03 8.18
C LEU A 18 -0.40 4.11 8.17
N GLY A 19 -0.31 2.97 7.48
CA GLY A 19 -1.38 1.98 7.43
C GLY A 19 -1.71 1.41 8.81
N TRP A 20 -0.69 1.20 9.65
CA TRP A 20 -0.85 0.76 11.03
C TRP A 20 -1.55 1.82 11.89
N ILE A 21 -1.17 3.10 11.76
CA ILE A 21 -1.85 4.21 12.47
C ILE A 21 -3.32 4.27 12.06
N ILE A 22 -3.63 4.27 10.76
CA ILE A 22 -5.01 4.33 10.26
C ILE A 22 -5.81 3.11 10.76
N TRP A 23 -5.23 1.91 10.70
CA TRP A 23 -5.88 0.68 11.14
C TRP A 23 -6.11 0.64 12.66
N LYS A 24 -5.14 1.08 13.47
CA LYS A 24 -5.18 1.01 14.93
C LYS A 24 -6.05 2.09 15.55
N PHE A 25 -5.92 3.33 15.08
CA PHE A 25 -6.64 4.49 15.60
C PHE A 25 -7.94 4.80 14.83
N LYS A 26 -8.22 4.04 13.76
CA LYS A 26 -9.46 4.13 12.96
C LYS A 26 -9.73 5.52 12.39
N ILE A 27 -8.68 6.18 11.91
CA ILE A 27 -8.75 7.58 11.46
C ILE A 27 -9.29 7.65 10.02
N ALA A 28 -10.59 7.36 9.85
CA ALA A 28 -11.24 7.33 8.54
C ALA A 28 -11.15 8.68 7.79
N ARG A 29 -11.23 9.79 8.53
CA ARG A 29 -11.11 11.17 8.02
C ARG A 29 -9.76 11.48 7.37
N ALA A 30 -8.71 10.71 7.67
CA ALA A 30 -7.40 10.88 7.05
C ALA A 30 -7.31 10.19 5.67
N ILE A 31 -8.31 9.41 5.28
CA ILE A 31 -8.34 8.70 4.01
C ILE A 31 -8.92 9.64 2.94
N ALA A 32 -8.19 9.80 1.85
CA ALA A 32 -8.63 10.61 0.73
C ALA A 32 -9.97 10.09 0.18
N GLY A 33 -10.92 11.01 -0.06
CA GLY A 33 -12.25 10.68 -0.55
C GLY A 33 -13.23 10.19 0.53
N TYR A 34 -12.86 10.22 1.81
CA TYR A 34 -13.81 9.97 2.90
C TYR A 34 -14.88 11.06 2.99
N ASP A 35 -16.15 10.64 3.03
CA ASP A 35 -17.33 11.49 3.19
C ASP A 35 -18.26 10.85 4.22
N GLU A 36 -18.47 11.54 5.35
CA GLU A 36 -19.32 11.06 6.45
C GLU A 36 -20.76 10.80 6.02
N THR A 37 -21.23 11.48 4.97
CA THR A 37 -22.59 11.30 4.48
C THR A 37 -22.77 10.03 3.65
N LYS A 38 -21.68 9.48 3.09
CA LYS A 38 -21.68 8.33 2.18
C LYS A 38 -21.19 7.03 2.79
N ILE A 39 -20.47 7.10 3.91
CA ILE A 39 -19.91 5.91 4.58
C ILE A 39 -20.86 5.42 5.68
N ILE A 40 -21.21 4.13 5.64
CA ILE A 40 -22.04 3.46 6.66
C ILE A 40 -21.19 3.12 7.90
N ASP A 41 -19.98 2.61 7.69
CA ASP A 41 -19.08 2.14 8.75
C ASP A 41 -17.67 2.74 8.57
N PRO A 42 -17.41 3.90 9.21
CA PRO A 42 -16.09 4.57 9.16
C PRO A 42 -14.97 3.71 9.73
N ASP A 43 -15.25 2.92 10.77
CA ASP A 43 -14.26 2.08 11.45
C ASP A 43 -13.83 0.91 10.56
N GLY A 44 -14.79 0.24 9.93
CA GLY A 44 -14.56 -0.80 8.94
C GLY A 44 -13.79 -0.27 7.74
N PHE A 45 -14.18 0.90 7.22
CA PHE A 45 -13.51 1.58 6.12
C PHE A 45 -12.04 1.90 6.46
N ALA A 46 -11.78 2.44 7.65
CA ALA A 46 -10.42 2.71 8.12
C ALA A 46 -9.58 1.44 8.28
N ARG A 47 -10.17 0.37 8.84
CA ARG A 47 -9.48 -0.90 9.01
C ARG A 47 -9.10 -1.54 7.68
N TRP A 48 -9.99 -1.50 6.69
CA TRP A 48 -9.72 -2.05 5.37
C TRP A 48 -8.59 -1.28 4.67
N ASN A 49 -8.74 0.04 4.57
CA ASN A 49 -7.74 0.89 3.92
C ASN A 49 -6.38 0.83 4.63
N GLY A 50 -6.36 0.83 5.97
CA GLY A 50 -5.13 0.67 6.75
C GLY A 50 -4.43 -0.66 6.48
N LYS A 51 -5.18 -1.78 6.39
CA LYS A 51 -4.62 -3.09 6.02
C LYS A 51 -4.06 -3.12 4.62
N CYS A 52 -4.78 -2.55 3.65
CA CYS A 52 -4.31 -2.46 2.27
C CYS A 52 -3.02 -1.62 2.17
N LEU A 53 -2.97 -0.47 2.87
CA LEU A 53 -1.80 0.40 2.90
C LEU A 53 -0.58 -0.29 3.53
N MET A 54 -0.78 -1.02 4.64
CA MET A 54 0.25 -1.88 5.22
C MET A 54 0.72 -2.96 4.23
N GLY A 55 -0.22 -3.62 3.53
CA GLY A 55 0.10 -4.62 2.52
C GLY A 55 0.97 -4.06 1.39
N SER A 56 0.61 -2.90 0.83
CA SER A 56 1.39 -2.22 -0.21
C SER A 56 2.78 -1.81 0.29
N GLY A 57 2.91 -1.40 1.55
CA GLY A 57 4.20 -1.11 2.18
C GLY A 57 5.09 -2.34 2.32
N ILE A 58 4.53 -3.48 2.78
CA ILE A 58 5.24 -4.77 2.87
C ILE A 58 5.70 -5.24 1.49
N VAL A 59 4.82 -5.16 0.49
CA VAL A 59 5.16 -5.47 -0.91
C VAL A 59 6.34 -4.63 -1.39
N SER A 60 6.30 -3.31 -1.16
CA SER A 60 7.38 -2.40 -1.57
C SER A 60 8.71 -2.77 -0.94
N TRP A 61 8.69 -3.13 0.35
CA TRP A 61 9.87 -3.58 1.08
C TRP A 61 10.42 -4.91 0.53
N LEU A 62 9.56 -5.89 0.26
CA LEU A 62 9.93 -7.18 -0.33
C LEU A 62 10.54 -7.00 -1.73
N PHE A 63 9.95 -6.15 -2.57
CA PHE A 63 10.50 -5.85 -3.89
C PHE A 63 11.88 -5.18 -3.81
N GLY A 64 12.05 -4.28 -2.83
CA GLY A 64 13.36 -3.75 -2.48
C GLY A 64 14.35 -4.87 -2.16
N ALA A 65 14.00 -5.79 -1.25
CA ALA A 65 14.89 -6.89 -0.86
C ALA A 65 15.24 -7.81 -2.05
N ILE A 66 14.26 -8.13 -2.90
CA ILE A 66 14.46 -8.94 -4.11
C ILE A 66 15.42 -8.22 -5.09
N SER A 67 15.36 -6.89 -5.20
CA SER A 67 16.25 -6.13 -6.08
C SER A 67 17.75 -6.29 -5.73
N LEU A 68 18.08 -6.62 -4.47
CA LEU A 68 19.45 -6.89 -4.05
C LEU A 68 20.01 -8.19 -4.63
N LEU A 69 19.14 -9.17 -4.90
CA LEU A 69 19.50 -10.50 -5.41
C LEU A 69 19.69 -10.51 -6.94
N PHE A 70 19.06 -9.58 -7.66
CA PHE A 70 19.03 -9.57 -9.13
C PHE A 70 19.58 -8.26 -9.70
N GLN A 71 20.90 -8.18 -9.87
CA GLN A 71 21.60 -6.95 -10.31
C GLN A 71 21.78 -6.84 -11.84
N SER A 72 20.99 -7.55 -12.64
CA SER A 72 21.02 -7.43 -14.10
C SER A 72 20.11 -6.30 -14.58
N LYS A 73 20.53 -5.57 -15.63
CA LYS A 73 19.72 -4.49 -16.24
C LYS A 73 18.33 -4.97 -16.69
N ASN A 74 18.25 -6.21 -17.19
CA ASN A 74 16.99 -6.81 -17.61
C ASN A 74 16.10 -7.16 -16.41
N SER A 75 16.70 -7.64 -15.30
CA SER A 75 15.94 -7.98 -14.09
C SER A 75 15.39 -6.75 -13.38
N GLU A 76 16.12 -5.62 -13.38
CA GLU A 76 15.63 -4.36 -12.81
C GLU A 76 14.37 -3.87 -13.54
N THR A 77 14.37 -3.90 -14.88
CA THR A 77 13.20 -3.52 -15.70
C THR A 77 12.00 -4.42 -15.41
N ILE A 78 12.21 -5.74 -15.40
CA ILE A 78 11.13 -6.71 -15.13
C ILE A 78 10.56 -6.54 -13.72
N LEU A 79 11.43 -6.35 -12.73
CA LEU A 79 11.03 -6.16 -11.34
C LEU A 79 10.24 -4.86 -11.14
N PHE A 80 10.62 -3.79 -11.83
CA PHE A 80 9.86 -2.53 -11.82
C PHE A 80 8.47 -2.69 -12.46
N LEU A 81 8.36 -3.38 -13.59
CA LEU A 81 7.06 -3.64 -14.24
C LEU A 81 6.15 -4.50 -13.35
N LEU A 82 6.70 -5.54 -12.72
CA LEU A 82 5.97 -6.37 -11.76
C LEU A 82 5.51 -5.57 -10.54
N PHE A 83 6.37 -4.70 -10.00
CA PHE A 83 6.03 -3.82 -8.89
C PHE A 83 4.85 -2.91 -9.26
N MET A 84 4.92 -2.24 -10.41
CA MET A 84 3.87 -1.35 -10.89
C MET A 84 2.53 -2.09 -11.06
N PHE A 85 2.55 -3.26 -11.69
CA PHE A 85 1.37 -4.09 -11.85
C PHE A 85 0.76 -4.51 -10.50
N LEU A 86 1.58 -4.96 -9.56
CA LEU A 86 1.11 -5.37 -8.24
C LEU A 86 0.53 -4.19 -7.45
N MET A 87 1.14 -3.00 -7.56
CA MET A 87 0.60 -1.80 -6.92
C MET A 87 -0.76 -1.42 -7.48
N MET A 88 -0.96 -1.52 -8.80
CA MET A 88 -2.27 -1.29 -9.42
C MET A 88 -3.33 -2.29 -8.95
N THR A 89 -2.98 -3.58 -8.80
CA THR A 89 -3.94 -4.57 -8.28
C THR A 89 -4.28 -4.31 -6.81
N THR A 90 -3.31 -3.93 -5.97
CA THR A 90 -3.60 -3.54 -4.58
C THR A 90 -4.50 -2.32 -4.50
N ALA A 91 -4.33 -1.32 -5.37
CA ALA A 91 -5.21 -0.15 -5.45
C ALA A 91 -6.64 -0.56 -5.84
N ALA A 92 -6.79 -1.41 -6.86
CA ALA A 92 -8.10 -1.92 -7.27
C ALA A 92 -8.80 -2.70 -6.14
N VAL A 93 -8.08 -3.56 -5.42
CA VAL A 93 -8.60 -4.29 -4.25
C VAL A 93 -9.00 -3.32 -3.14
N THR A 94 -8.19 -2.29 -2.89
CA THR A 94 -8.48 -1.27 -1.88
C THR A 94 -9.80 -0.56 -2.18
N VAL A 95 -10.00 -0.12 -3.42
CA VAL A 95 -11.23 0.53 -3.86
C VAL A 95 -12.42 -0.45 -3.81
N ALA A 96 -12.28 -1.65 -4.37
CA ALA A 96 -13.35 -2.64 -4.40
C ALA A 96 -13.82 -3.03 -2.99
N GLY A 97 -12.90 -3.21 -2.04
CA GLY A 97 -13.27 -3.49 -0.66
C GLY A 97 -13.84 -2.26 0.07
N SER A 98 -13.40 -1.05 -0.30
CA SER A 98 -13.93 0.21 0.24
C SER A 98 -15.41 0.44 -0.11
N GLN A 99 -15.87 -0.04 -1.27
CA GLN A 99 -17.28 0.05 -1.68
C GLN A 99 -18.22 -0.67 -0.71
N ARG A 100 -17.75 -1.70 0.02
CA ARG A 100 -18.56 -2.43 1.01
C ARG A 100 -19.00 -1.58 2.20
N TYR A 101 -18.37 -0.43 2.40
CA TYR A 101 -18.65 0.50 3.49
C TYR A 101 -19.39 1.76 3.02
N HIS A 102 -19.68 1.88 1.72
CA HIS A 102 -20.48 2.96 1.17
C HIS A 102 -21.98 2.63 1.28
N LYS A 103 -22.81 3.67 1.40
CA LYS A 103 -24.27 3.61 1.36
C LYS A 103 -24.80 3.16 0.00
#